data_AF-A0A511N550-F1
#
_entry.id   AF-A0A511N550-F1
#
_cell.length_a   1.000
_cell.length_b   1.000
_cell.length_c   1.000
_cell.angle_alpha   90.00
_cell.angle_beta   90.00
_cell.angle_gamma   90.00
#
_symmetry.space_group_name_H-M   'P 1'
#
loop_
_entity.id
_entity.type
_entity.pdbx_description
1 polymer ?
#
loop_
_entity_poly.entity_id
_entity_poly.type
_entity_poly.pdbx_seq_one_letter_code
_entity_poly.pdbx_strand_id
1 'polypeptide(L)' 'MSFTPERTCVACRKKRPQSEMLRFRKSSEGWVMQDEDRFGRGAYVCADSPACWNEKKLRRLGRSSQRLSEQLNTRRS' A
#
# COMPACT_ATOMS: atom_id res chain seq x y z
N MET A 1 -22.33 -14.88 -6.12
CA MET A 1 -20.88 -15.13 -6.19
C MET A 1 -20.13 -13.94 -5.62
N SER A 2 -19.43 -14.10 -4.50
CA SER A 2 -18.57 -13.05 -3.96
C SER A 2 -17.18 -13.21 -4.57
N PHE A 3 -16.81 -12.35 -5.51
CA PHE A 3 -15.45 -12.31 -6.04
C PHE A 3 -14.58 -11.52 -5.07
N THR A 4 -13.59 -12.17 -4.44
CA THR A 4 -12.59 -11.46 -3.65
C THR A 4 -11.51 -10.93 -4.59
N PRO A 5 -11.39 -9.60 -4.77
CA PRO A 5 -10.38 -9.06 -5.67
C PRO A 5 -8.99 -9.35 -5.10
N GLU A 6 -8.15 -9.99 -5.91
CA GLU A 6 -6.72 -10.13 -5.62
C GLU A 6 -5.95 -8.92 -6.13
N ARG A 7 -4.99 -8.46 -5.31
CA ARG A 7 -4.12 -7.32 -5.62
C ARG A 7 -2.67 -7.73 -5.47
N THR A 8 -1.80 -7.04 -6.20
CA THR A 8 -0.36 -7.30 -6.18
C THR A 8 0.36 -6.26 -5.33
N CYS A 9 1.12 -6.73 -4.35
CA CYS A 9 1.94 -5.86 -3.51
C CYS A 9 2.99 -5.13 -4.36
N VAL A 10 3.08 -3.80 -4.25
CA VAL A 10 4.10 -3.03 -4.99
C VAL A 10 5.51 -3.27 -4.43
N ALA A 11 5.66 -3.72 -3.20
CA ALA A 11 6.94 -4.01 -2.55
C ALA A 11 7.46 -5.42 -2.87
N CYS A 12 6.68 -6.45 -2.53
CA CYS A 12 7.10 -7.85 -2.64
C CYS A 12 6.54 -8.60 -3.86
N ARG A 13 5.66 -7.97 -4.66
CA ARG A 13 5.05 -8.54 -5.88
C ARG A 13 4.19 -9.79 -5.67
N LYS A 14 3.91 -10.19 -4.42
CA LYS A 14 2.95 -11.26 -4.11
C LYS A 14 1.52 -10.80 -4.39
N LYS A 15 0.68 -11.72 -4.89
CA LYS A 15 -0.78 -11.55 -4.96
C LYS A 15 -1.39 -11.94 -3.62
N ARG A 16 -2.33 -11.14 -3.12
CA ARG A 16 -3.12 -11.42 -1.92
C ARG A 16 -4.53 -10.85 -2.06
N PRO A 17 -5.50 -11.31 -1.25
CA PRO A 17 -6.80 -10.66 -1.12
C PRO A 17 -6.66 -9.17 -0.83
N GLN A 18 -7.50 -8.34 -1.45
CA GLN A 18 -7.52 -6.89 -1.21
C GLN A 18 -7.73 -6.54 0.28
N SER A 19 -8.47 -7.37 1.03
CA SER A 19 -8.69 -7.23 2.47
C SER A 19 -7.41 -7.33 3.32
N GLU A 20 -6.36 -7.97 2.81
CA GLU A 20 -5.06 -8.14 3.49
C GLU A 20 -4.04 -7.09 3.06
N MET A 21 -4.47 -6.07 2.32
CA MET A 21 -3.60 -5.06 1.74
C MET A 21 -4.03 -3.65 2.11
N LEU A 22 -3.03 -2.86 2.47
CA LEU A 22 -3.16 -1.42 2.62
C LEU A 22 -3.14 -0.76 1.25
N ARG A 23 -4.14 0.08 1.00
CA ARG A 23 -4.28 0.81 -0.24
C ARG A 23 -3.70 2.21 -0.11
N PHE A 24 -3.01 2.64 -1.16
CA PHE A 24 -2.56 4.01 -1.33
C PHE A 24 -3.22 4.60 -2.57
N ARG A 25 -3.70 5.84 -2.46
CA ARG A 25 -4.17 6.62 -3.60
C ARG A 25 -3.13 7.66 -3.98
N LYS A 26 -3.05 7.98 -5.28
CA LYS A 26 -2.22 9.08 -5.75
C LYS A 26 -3.01 10.40 -5.59
N SER A 27 -2.47 11.32 -4.79
CA SER A 27 -2.91 12.71 -4.64
C SER A 27 -1.98 13.66 -5.42
N SER A 28 -2.34 14.94 -5.48
CA SER A 28 -1.48 16.02 -6.00
C SER A 28 -0.16 16.13 -5.24
N GLU A 29 -0.18 15.86 -3.94
CA GLU A 29 1.00 15.89 -3.04
C GLU A 29 1.78 14.56 -3.00
N GLY A 30 1.38 13.58 -3.81
CA GLY A 30 1.97 12.24 -3.83
C GLY A 30 1.04 11.16 -3.29
N TRP A 31 1.59 10.01 -2.93
CA TRP A 31 0.81 8.87 -2.46
C TRP A 31 0.41 9.05 -1.00
N VAL A 32 -0.86 8.79 -0.71
CA VAL A 32 -1.43 8.83 0.64
C VAL A 32 -2.16 7.52 0.92
N MET A 33 -2.07 7.05 2.15
CA MET A 33 -2.80 5.86 2.59
C MET A 33 -4.30 6.14 2.57
N GLN A 34 -5.08 5.15 2.15
CA GLN A 34 -6.53 5.24 2.07
C GLN A 34 -7.14 3.95 2.61
N ASP A 35 -7.99 4.07 3.64
CA ASP A 35 -8.68 2.92 4.23
C ASP A 35 -9.96 2.53 3.47
N GLU A 36 -10.46 3.38 2.56
CA GLU A 36 -11.69 3.15 1.79
C GLU A 36 -11.47 2.65 0.36
N ASP A 37 -12.40 1.82 -0.13
CA ASP A 37 -12.42 1.34 -1.52
C ASP A 37 -13.09 2.36 -2.46
N ARG A 38 -12.37 3.42 -2.82
CA ARG A 38 -12.82 4.40 -3.85
C ARG A 38 -12.37 4.05 -5.27
N PHE A 39 -13.07 4.52 -6.28
CA PHE A 39 -12.63 4.39 -7.67
C PHE A 39 -11.37 5.24 -7.95
N GLY A 40 -10.38 4.67 -8.65
CA GLY A 40 -9.17 5.40 -9.07
C GLY A 40 -7.87 4.58 -9.08
N ARG A 41 -6.77 5.22 -9.52
CA ARG A 41 -5.42 4.62 -9.51
C ARG A 41 -4.94 4.41 -8.07
N GLY A 42 -4.79 3.16 -7.67
CA GLY A 42 -4.30 2.76 -6.36
C GLY A 42 -3.06 1.88 -6.44
N ALA A 43 -2.26 1.90 -5.37
CA ALA A 43 -1.20 0.96 -5.11
C ALA A 43 -1.52 0.17 -3.85
N TYR A 44 -1.04 -1.06 -3.76
CA TYR A 44 -1.31 -1.95 -2.63
C TYR A 44 -0.02 -2.43 -1.99
N VAL A 45 0.04 -2.48 -0.66
CA VAL A 45 1.14 -3.04 0.13
C VAL A 45 0.56 -3.99 1.18
N CYS A 46 1.26 -5.06 1.51
CA CYS A 46 0.82 -6.00 2.56
C CYS A 46 0.59 -5.29 3.90
N ALA A 47 -0.54 -5.57 4.55
CA ALA A 47 -0.91 -4.98 5.84
C ALA A 47 -0.21 -5.61 7.05
N ASP A 48 0.39 -6.79 6.88
CA ASP A 48 0.94 -7.65 7.94
C ASP A 48 2.43 -7.96 7.72
N SER A 49 3.09 -7.29 6.78
CA SER A 49 4.47 -7.57 6.39
C SER A 49 5.36 -6.34 6.56
N PRO A 50 5.97 -6.14 7.74
CA PRO A 50 6.86 -5.01 8.00
C PRO A 50 8.02 -4.90 6.99
N ALA A 51 8.49 -6.03 6.45
CA ALA A 51 9.51 -6.05 5.39
C ALA A 51 9.06 -5.32 4.11
N CYS A 52 7.75 -5.25 3.84
CA CYS A 52 7.18 -4.53 2.70
C CYS A 52 7.09 -3.03 2.94
N TRP A 53 7.21 -2.56 4.19
CA TRP A 53 7.06 -1.15 4.56
C TRP A 53 8.35 -0.35 4.46
N ASN A 54 9.48 -1.03 4.23
CA ASN A 54 10.76 -0.36 4.06
C ASN A 54 10.73 0.63 2.89
N GLU A 55 11.19 1.86 3.11
CA GLU A 55 11.29 2.92 2.10
C GLU A 55 11.87 2.44 0.76
N LYS A 56 12.96 1.64 0.78
CA LYS A 56 13.60 1.13 -0.45
C LYS A 56 12.65 0.27 -1.27
N LYS A 57 11.78 -0.51 -0.61
CA LYS A 57 10.76 -1.34 -1.26
C LYS A 57 9.59 -0.50 -1.78
N LEU A 58 9.32 0.64 -1.16
CA LEU A 58 8.27 1.59 -1.52
C LEU A 58 8.72 2.64 -2.56
N ARG A 59 9.98 2.65 -3.00
CA ARG A 59 10.49 3.61 -4.02
C ARG A 59 9.66 3.70 -5.30
N ARG A 60 8.89 2.67 -5.64
CA ARG A 60 7.92 2.68 -6.76
C ARG A 60 6.78 3.68 -6.57
N LEU A 61 6.54 4.12 -5.34
CA LEU A 61 5.61 5.19 -4.96
C LEU A 61 6.28 6.58 -5.02
N GLY A 62 7.51 6.67 -5.56
CA GLY A 62 8.19 7.94 -5.77
C GLY A 62 8.53 8.67 -4.47
N ARG A 63 8.46 10.01 -4.49
CA ARG A 63 8.85 10.89 -3.38
C ARG A 63 8.10 10.63 -2.06
N SER A 64 6.95 9.96 -2.13
CA SER A 64 6.14 9.63 -0.95
C SER A 64 6.64 8.38 -0.21
N SER A 65 7.63 7.65 -0.73
CA SER A 65 8.10 6.40 -0.14
C SER A 65 8.55 6.53 1.32
N GLN A 66 9.25 7.62 1.66
CA GLN A 66 9.73 7.88 3.01
C GLN A 66 8.56 8.11 3.97
N ARG A 67 7.70 9.08 3.65
CA ARG A 67 6.51 9.40 4.45
C ARG A 67 5.59 8.19 4.65
N LEU A 68 5.40 7.38 3.61
CA LEU A 68 4.58 6.17 3.71
C LEU A 68 5.24 5.08 4.57
N SER A 69 6.55 4.90 4.45
CA SER A 69 7.32 3.98 5.32
C SER A 69 7.15 4.38 6.78
N GLU A 70 7.31 5.67 7.11
CA GLU A 70 7.11 6.19 8.46
C GLU A 70 5.67 5.92 8.95
N GLN A 71 4.66 6.31 8.17
CA GLN A 71 3.23 6.07 8.53
C GLN A 71 2.91 4.60 8.79
N LEU A 72 3.44 3.70 7.96
CA LEU A 72 3.25 2.26 8.11
C LEU A 72 3.88 1.71 9.39
N ASN A 73 5.07 2.20 9.74
CA ASN A 73 5.74 1.78 10.96
C ASN A 73 5.07 2.37 12.22
N THR A 74 4.53 3.60 12.16
CA THR A 74 3.76 4.18 13.26
C THR A 74 2.45 3.43 13.52
N ARG A 75 1.77 2.94 12.47
CA ARG A 75 0.54 2.14 12.60
C ARG A 75 0.72 0.84 13.38
N ARG A 76 1.95 0.35 13.55
CA ARG A 76 2.26 -0.87 14.30
C ARG A 76 2.44 -0.61 15.81
N SER A 77 2.60 0.64 16.23
CA SER A 77 2.86 1.02 17.63
C SER A 77 1.60 1.42 18.38
#